data_AF-A0A2N0PVN1-F1
#
_entry.id   AF-A0A2N0PVN1-F1
#
_cell.length_a   1.000
_cell.length_b   1.000
_cell.length_c   1.000
_cell.angle_alpha   90.00
_cell.angle_beta   90.00
_cell.angle_gamma   90.00
#
_symmetry.space_group_name_H-M   'P 1'
#
loop_
_entity.id
_entity.type
_entity.pdbx_description
1 polymer ?
#
loop_
_entity_poly.entity_id
_entity_poly.type
_entity_poly.pdbx_seq_one_letter_code
_entity_poly.pdbx_strand_id
1 'polypeptide(L)'
;MSQNLVRIWYSFSELSIGEISRYRIKFDQPINNSLPPIHNLIIKITNKTPLIYRGAVLSGPYNLSASVVSTDYVKKKQILDAIPNCKPSISCGESWKLTLTIPSNSIGDWTIEIISEILFSITRIKYKISLFAIIPKNVDKTDNYSSLITHEFYKTIDIFRLPDLSILDSKNDIHLVVLTHGLNGSILDELYLRVTIQERYSNNNKIVVYASDVNHSLTEEGIEKCSKRLANHLLKYIGWNTSHKPFISKISMIGHSLGGLFNLFVAGYLQSVTNGTFFEKIEPIHFIAFASPLLGSTQLAWYIKIPMKLGLLGKTGKELILKKRKTDQEPLLLSISHPTSPSHIALMKFRNRTLYSNVVNDNLVLLKTSSLYFVDLDEDDIIKIGIRENLKFFFASLNPPKITEDYLTRSFSGISPIIHDKVYTPEDIPPPSLQNNLSIEEKIARNWHKDMTWRKILVRIEGEAHMTVIVRRKWINAAGTRVIEHLLDNHEL
;
A
#
# COMPACT_ATOMS: atom_id res chain seq x y z
N MET A 1 1.12 45.47 14.67
CA MET A 1 1.62 45.12 16.02
C MET A 1 2.64 44.00 15.89
N SER A 2 3.81 44.13 16.49
CA SER A 2 4.82 43.06 16.42
C SER A 2 4.39 41.82 17.21
N GLN A 3 4.58 40.63 16.64
CA GLN A 3 4.18 39.34 17.21
C GLN A 3 5.41 38.54 17.67
N ASN A 4 5.25 37.72 18.70
CA ASN A 4 6.23 36.74 19.16
C ASN A 4 5.78 35.33 18.78
N LEU A 5 6.74 34.50 18.38
CA LEU A 5 6.53 33.07 18.16
C LEU A 5 7.07 32.29 19.36
N VAL A 6 6.17 31.71 20.16
CA VAL A 6 6.55 30.96 21.37
C VAL A 6 6.34 29.48 21.11
N ARG A 7 7.36 28.65 21.38
CA ARG A 7 7.24 27.19 21.24
C ARG A 7 6.48 26.65 22.45
N ILE A 8 5.31 26.09 22.22
CA ILE A 8 4.40 25.62 23.28
C ILE A 8 4.40 24.10 23.41
N TRP A 9 4.86 23.37 22.39
CA TRP A 9 5.04 21.91 22.46
C TRP A 9 6.08 21.44 21.46
N TYR A 10 6.73 20.31 21.74
CA TYR A 10 7.56 19.61 20.79
C TYR A 10 7.67 18.12 21.12
N SER A 11 7.96 17.33 20.09
CA SER A 11 8.34 15.93 20.22
C SER A 11 9.56 15.64 19.34
N PHE A 12 10.37 14.69 19.77
CA PHE A 12 11.46 14.11 19.00
C PHE A 12 11.24 12.61 18.89
N SER A 13 11.44 12.08 17.69
CA SER A 13 11.33 10.65 17.43
C SER A 13 12.14 10.29 16.18
N GLU A 14 12.11 9.03 15.81
CA GLU A 14 12.78 8.48 14.64
C GLU A 14 11.90 7.45 13.93
N LEU A 15 12.19 7.24 12.65
CA LEU A 15 11.55 6.23 11.81
C LEU A 15 12.62 5.39 11.14
N SER A 16 12.43 4.08 11.18
CA SER A 16 13.09 3.10 10.31
C SER A 16 12.27 2.87 9.03
N ILE A 17 12.71 1.93 8.21
CA ILE A 17 11.98 1.51 7.00
C ILE A 17 10.60 1.00 7.37
N GLY A 18 9.59 1.43 6.60
CA GLY A 18 8.25 0.87 6.76
C GLY A 18 7.55 1.38 8.01
N GLU A 19 8.07 2.44 8.65
CA GLU A 19 7.55 2.95 9.91
C GLU A 19 6.73 4.24 9.74
N ILE A 20 5.72 4.35 10.61
CA ILE A 20 4.85 5.50 10.77
C ILE A 20 4.83 5.94 12.23
N SER A 21 4.77 7.26 12.41
CA SER A 21 4.48 7.93 13.66
C SER A 21 3.22 8.74 13.50
N ARG A 22 2.20 8.45 14.31
CA ARG A 22 0.94 9.20 14.32
C ARG A 22 0.81 9.95 15.65
N TYR A 23 0.66 11.26 15.57
CA TYR A 23 0.35 12.11 16.71
C TYR A 23 -1.10 12.58 16.58
N ARG A 24 -1.84 12.56 17.67
CA ARG A 24 -3.07 13.34 17.79
C ARG A 24 -2.77 14.48 18.75
N ILE A 25 -2.92 15.73 18.30
CA ILE A 25 -2.70 16.90 19.13
C ILE A 25 -4.02 17.63 19.27
N LYS A 26 -4.46 17.79 20.51
CA LYS A 26 -5.60 18.61 20.87
C LYS A 26 -5.13 19.88 21.58
N PHE A 27 -5.73 20.99 21.22
CA PHE A 27 -5.50 22.29 21.79
C PHE A 27 -6.84 22.85 22.29
N ASP A 28 -6.99 22.92 23.61
CA ASP A 28 -8.24 23.32 24.26
C ASP A 28 -8.08 24.71 24.89
N GLN A 29 -8.91 25.66 24.44
CA GLN A 29 -8.94 27.02 24.95
C GLN A 29 -10.29 27.29 25.66
N PRO A 30 -10.38 27.05 26.97
CA PRO A 30 -11.63 27.30 27.69
C PRO A 30 -11.95 28.81 27.73
N ILE A 31 -13.25 29.13 27.73
CA ILE A 31 -13.76 30.52 27.71
C ILE A 31 -13.27 31.33 28.92
N ASN A 32 -13.04 30.68 30.07
CA ASN A 32 -12.57 31.30 31.32
C ASN A 32 -11.04 31.28 31.48
N ASN A 33 -10.28 31.06 30.39
CA ASN A 33 -8.82 31.03 30.46
C ASN A 33 -8.27 32.44 30.71
N SER A 34 -7.34 32.57 31.65
CA SER A 34 -6.62 33.83 31.91
C SER A 34 -5.62 34.18 30.80
N LEU A 35 -5.33 33.22 29.92
CA LEU A 35 -4.43 33.38 28.79
C LEU A 35 -5.13 34.02 27.57
N PRO A 36 -4.48 34.95 26.88
CA PRO A 36 -4.94 35.47 25.59
C PRO A 36 -5.33 34.38 24.59
N PRO A 37 -6.45 34.54 23.85
CA PRO A 37 -6.88 33.54 22.88
C PRO A 37 -5.88 33.40 21.73
N ILE A 38 -5.68 32.17 21.27
CA ILE A 38 -4.78 31.85 20.15
C ILE A 38 -5.62 31.34 19.00
N HIS A 39 -5.67 32.14 17.93
CA HIS A 39 -6.39 31.78 16.71
C HIS A 39 -5.52 31.03 15.70
N ASN A 40 -4.19 31.14 15.81
CA ASN A 40 -3.25 30.55 14.87
C ASN A 40 -2.08 29.91 15.60
N LEU A 41 -1.88 28.62 15.33
CA LEU A 41 -0.69 27.88 15.71
C LEU A 41 0.18 27.65 14.47
N ILE A 42 1.49 27.53 14.67
CA ILE A 42 2.40 27.08 13.62
C ILE A 42 2.94 25.73 14.02
N ILE A 43 2.64 24.70 13.22
CA ILE A 43 3.32 23.42 13.32
C ILE A 43 4.56 23.45 12.43
N LYS A 44 5.68 22.94 12.95
CA LYS A 44 6.94 22.78 12.24
C LYS A 44 7.41 21.33 12.37
N ILE A 45 7.55 20.66 11.24
CA ILE A 45 8.11 19.31 11.14
C ILE A 45 9.49 19.43 10.51
N THR A 46 10.53 19.01 11.22
CA THR A 46 11.92 19.11 10.79
C THR A 46 12.52 17.72 10.63
N ASN A 47 13.01 17.42 9.44
CA ASN A 47 13.88 16.28 9.21
C ASN A 47 15.27 16.60 9.78
N LYS A 48 15.71 15.81 10.77
CA LYS A 48 16.98 16.03 11.49
C LYS A 48 18.17 15.31 10.87
N THR A 49 17.96 14.58 9.78
CA THR A 49 19.05 13.96 9.02
C THR A 49 19.99 15.03 8.48
N PRO A 50 21.33 14.87 8.64
CA PRO A 50 22.30 15.83 8.14
C PRO A 50 22.18 16.10 6.63
N LEU A 51 22.44 17.35 6.23
CA LEU A 51 22.34 17.81 4.84
C LEU A 51 23.21 17.01 3.85
N ILE A 52 24.34 16.47 4.30
CA ILE A 52 25.26 15.67 3.48
C ILE A 52 24.60 14.43 2.86
N TYR A 53 23.53 13.92 3.48
CA TYR A 53 22.80 12.76 2.98
C TYR A 53 21.77 13.09 1.90
N ARG A 54 21.56 14.37 1.53
CA ARG A 54 20.60 14.73 0.46
C ARG A 54 20.92 14.09 -0.89
N GLY A 55 22.21 13.97 -1.23
CA GLY A 55 22.65 13.36 -2.49
C GLY A 55 22.72 11.84 -2.45
N ALA A 56 22.52 11.23 -1.28
CA ALA A 56 22.75 9.81 -1.04
C ALA A 56 21.47 8.98 -1.23
N VAL A 57 20.74 9.22 -2.33
CA VAL A 57 19.41 8.66 -2.63
C VAL A 57 19.37 7.12 -2.59
N LEU A 58 20.50 6.47 -2.91
CA LEU A 58 20.63 5.01 -2.92
C LEU A 58 21.02 4.41 -1.55
N SER A 59 21.55 5.20 -0.61
CA SER A 59 21.99 4.70 0.70
C SER A 59 20.94 4.88 1.80
N GLY A 60 19.79 5.45 1.47
CA GLY A 60 18.58 5.29 2.27
C GLY A 60 17.42 6.10 1.76
N PRO A 61 16.22 5.85 2.28
CA PRO A 61 15.27 6.92 2.35
C PRO A 61 15.72 7.85 3.48
N TYR A 62 16.32 8.99 3.13
CA TYR A 62 16.60 10.03 4.14
C TYR A 62 15.47 11.06 4.24
N ASN A 63 14.47 10.94 3.37
CA ASN A 63 13.33 11.84 3.30
C ASN A 63 12.13 11.26 4.06
N LEU A 64 11.27 12.16 4.53
CA LEU A 64 10.04 11.83 5.24
C LEU A 64 8.85 12.41 4.52
N SER A 65 7.75 11.68 4.48
CA SER A 65 6.46 12.28 4.12
C SER A 65 5.69 12.65 5.39
N ALA A 66 4.94 13.75 5.34
CA ALA A 66 4.11 14.16 6.47
C ALA A 66 2.73 14.64 6.00
N SER A 67 1.70 14.38 6.81
CA SER A 67 0.37 14.95 6.64
C SER A 67 -0.18 15.49 7.95
N VAL A 68 -0.98 16.55 7.87
CA VAL A 68 -1.67 17.18 9.00
C VAL A 68 -3.11 17.40 8.60
N VAL A 69 -4.03 16.74 9.31
CA VAL A 69 -5.46 16.73 9.02
C VAL A 69 -6.20 17.07 10.30
N SER A 70 -7.21 17.94 10.24
CA SER A 70 -8.06 18.20 11.40
C SER A 70 -9.02 17.04 11.65
N THR A 71 -9.14 16.61 12.90
CA THR A 71 -9.86 15.39 13.28
C THR A 71 -11.38 15.53 13.20
N ASP A 72 -11.94 16.73 13.35
CA ASP A 72 -13.38 16.98 13.16
C ASP A 72 -13.82 16.75 11.71
N TYR A 73 -12.91 16.92 10.74
CA TYR A 73 -13.17 16.63 9.32
C TYR A 73 -13.22 15.13 9.02
N VAL A 74 -12.44 14.31 9.75
CA VAL A 74 -12.44 12.85 9.58
C VAL A 74 -13.81 12.25 9.92
N LYS A 75 -14.57 12.86 10.84
CA LYS A 75 -15.91 12.39 11.23
C LYS A 75 -17.03 12.78 10.25
N LYS A 76 -16.88 13.89 9.51
CA LYS A 76 -17.97 14.41 8.66
C LYS A 76 -17.98 13.86 7.22
N LYS A 77 -17.02 13.03 6.82
CA LYS A 77 -16.88 12.48 5.43
C LYS A 77 -16.91 13.52 4.29
N GLN A 78 -16.94 14.81 4.59
CA GLN A 78 -16.87 15.91 3.62
C GLN A 78 -15.39 16.21 3.34
N ILE A 79 -14.78 15.42 2.46
CA ILE A 79 -13.39 15.56 2.02
C ILE A 79 -13.20 16.81 1.13
N LEU A 80 -14.28 17.33 0.54
CA LEU A 80 -14.25 18.41 -0.44
C LEU A 80 -14.00 19.81 0.14
N ASP A 81 -14.22 20.02 1.45
CA ASP A 81 -14.13 21.38 2.03
C ASP A 81 -12.72 21.77 2.52
N ALA A 82 -11.74 20.84 2.53
CA ALA A 82 -10.37 21.16 2.91
C ALA A 82 -9.34 20.22 2.28
N ILE A 83 -8.52 20.75 1.37
CA ILE A 83 -7.32 20.08 0.86
C ILE A 83 -6.43 19.73 2.07
N PRO A 84 -6.09 18.45 2.28
CA PRO A 84 -5.24 18.02 3.39
C PRO A 84 -3.87 18.65 3.25
N ASN A 85 -3.34 19.19 4.34
CA ASN A 85 -1.98 19.68 4.34
C ASN A 85 -1.04 18.49 4.37
N CYS A 86 -0.41 18.20 3.23
CA CYS A 86 0.59 17.15 3.15
C CYS A 86 1.85 17.66 2.44
N LYS A 87 2.98 17.09 2.85
CA LYS A 87 4.27 17.32 2.22
C LYS A 87 4.81 15.95 1.83
N PRO A 88 4.86 15.64 0.52
CA PRO A 88 5.21 14.31 0.04
C PRO A 88 6.66 13.94 0.38
N SER A 89 7.57 14.91 0.41
CA SER A 89 8.98 14.66 0.74
C SER A 89 9.58 15.86 1.48
N ILE A 90 9.96 15.65 2.75
CA ILE A 90 10.72 16.56 3.60
C ILE A 90 12.17 16.08 3.54
N SER A 91 13.00 16.81 2.79
CA SER A 91 14.39 16.48 2.54
C SER A 91 15.25 16.56 3.81
N CYS A 92 16.44 15.96 3.81
CA CYS A 92 17.38 16.05 4.93
C CYS A 92 17.59 17.51 5.36
N GLY A 93 17.50 17.80 6.66
CA GLY A 93 17.63 19.15 7.22
C GLY A 93 16.50 20.13 6.85
N GLU A 94 15.54 19.75 6.01
CA GLU A 94 14.39 20.59 5.66
C GLU A 94 13.44 20.71 6.85
N SER A 95 12.75 21.85 6.93
CA SER A 95 11.60 22.02 7.82
C SER A 95 10.39 22.41 7.02
N TRP A 96 9.32 21.65 7.16
CA TRP A 96 8.00 22.02 6.67
C TRP A 96 7.23 22.74 7.79
N LYS A 97 6.59 23.86 7.45
CA LYS A 97 5.79 24.67 8.37
C LYS A 97 4.38 24.81 7.83
N LEU A 98 3.41 24.79 8.71
CA LEU A 98 2.01 24.98 8.40
C LEU A 98 1.33 25.80 9.50
N THR A 99 0.44 26.70 9.10
CA THR A 99 -0.44 27.43 10.03
C THR A 99 -1.69 26.61 10.27
N LEU A 100 -2.02 26.36 11.54
CA LEU A 100 -3.24 25.71 11.99
C LEU A 100 -4.16 26.79 12.57
N THR A 101 -5.32 26.96 11.96
CA THR A 101 -6.32 27.94 12.42
C THR A 101 -7.26 27.27 13.41
N ILE A 102 -7.57 27.98 14.50
CA ILE A 102 -8.51 27.57 15.54
C ILE A 102 -9.70 28.54 15.48
N PRO A 103 -10.91 28.06 15.18
CA PRO A 103 -12.11 28.88 15.32
C PRO A 103 -12.24 29.43 16.75
N SER A 104 -12.71 30.66 16.91
CA SER A 104 -12.89 31.28 18.23
C SER A 104 -13.78 30.41 19.13
N ASN A 105 -13.36 30.20 20.38
CA ASN A 105 -14.04 29.35 21.38
C ASN A 105 -14.21 27.88 20.96
N SER A 106 -13.28 27.34 20.18
CA SER A 106 -13.31 25.94 19.74
C SER A 106 -12.04 25.19 20.11
N ILE A 107 -12.15 23.86 20.14
CA ILE A 107 -11.03 22.95 20.35
C ILE A 107 -10.36 22.72 19.00
N GLY A 108 -9.04 22.90 18.93
CA GLY A 108 -8.27 22.42 17.79
C GLY A 108 -7.92 20.95 17.98
N ASP A 109 -8.31 20.06 17.07
CA ASP A 109 -7.92 18.64 17.08
C ASP A 109 -7.30 18.28 15.72
N TRP A 110 -6.04 17.84 15.73
CA TRP A 110 -5.30 17.47 14.53
C TRP A 110 -4.62 16.12 14.66
N THR A 111 -4.71 15.33 13.60
CA THR A 111 -3.91 14.12 13.40
C THR A 111 -2.75 14.43 12.48
N ILE A 112 -1.55 14.13 12.93
CA ILE A 112 -0.29 14.32 12.22
C ILE A 112 0.32 12.96 11.97
N GLU A 113 0.56 12.63 10.71
CA GLU A 113 1.24 11.39 10.34
C GLU A 113 2.59 11.71 9.72
N ILE A 114 3.63 11.04 10.19
CA ILE A 114 4.97 11.11 9.62
C ILE A 114 5.36 9.70 9.24
N ILE A 115 5.75 9.52 7.99
CA ILE A 115 5.95 8.21 7.38
C ILE A 115 7.32 8.20 6.71
N SER A 116 8.10 7.13 6.94
CA SER A 116 9.33 6.89 6.21
C SER A 116 9.04 6.69 4.72
N GLU A 117 9.76 7.37 3.84
CA GLU A 117 9.76 6.96 2.43
C GLU A 117 10.53 5.64 2.31
N ILE A 118 10.25 4.78 1.33
CA ILE A 118 10.95 3.50 1.19
C ILE A 118 11.92 3.60 0.03
N LEU A 119 13.23 3.50 0.31
CA LEU A 119 14.31 3.55 -0.69
C LEU A 119 15.51 2.68 -0.24
N PHE A 120 15.30 1.39 0.06
CA PHE A 120 16.35 0.35 0.06
C PHE A 120 17.31 0.19 1.28
N SER A 121 17.24 0.97 2.37
CA SER A 121 18.21 0.84 3.49
C SER A 121 17.63 0.97 4.91
N ILE A 122 18.21 0.23 5.88
CA ILE A 122 17.77 0.13 7.31
C ILE A 122 18.19 1.36 8.13
N THR A 123 18.23 2.52 7.49
CA THR A 123 18.64 3.77 8.14
C THR A 123 17.51 4.32 9.00
N ARG A 124 17.88 4.92 10.14
CA ARG A 124 16.93 5.61 11.01
C ARG A 124 16.93 7.11 10.73
N ILE A 125 15.76 7.64 10.42
CA ILE A 125 15.53 9.04 10.10
C ILE A 125 15.00 9.73 11.34
N LYS A 126 15.80 10.61 11.94
CA LYS A 126 15.37 11.39 13.09
C LYS A 126 14.56 12.59 12.64
N TYR A 127 13.51 12.94 13.38
CA TYR A 127 12.72 14.12 13.12
C TYR A 127 12.28 14.82 14.41
N LYS A 128 11.84 16.07 14.25
CA LYS A 128 11.28 16.89 15.32
C LYS A 128 9.95 17.47 14.87
N ILE A 129 8.94 17.39 15.71
CA ILE A 129 7.72 18.21 15.58
C ILE A 129 7.77 19.30 16.63
N SER A 130 7.36 20.51 16.27
CA SER A 130 7.23 21.63 17.19
C SER A 130 5.98 22.42 16.88
N LEU A 131 5.23 22.75 17.91
CA LEU A 131 4.05 23.60 17.83
C LEU A 131 4.40 24.96 18.45
N PHE A 132 4.02 26.02 17.77
CA PHE A 132 4.28 27.39 18.19
C PHE A 132 2.98 28.17 18.24
N ALA A 133 2.80 28.97 19.29
CA ALA A 133 1.75 29.98 19.36
C ALA A 133 2.26 31.30 18.78
N ILE A 134 1.39 31.99 18.04
CA ILE A 134 1.58 33.38 17.64
C ILE A 134 0.91 34.26 18.70
N ILE A 135 1.72 34.96 19.50
CA ILE A 135 1.24 35.74 20.65
C ILE A 135 1.67 37.21 20.48
N PRO A 136 0.85 38.21 20.86
CA PRO A 136 1.28 39.61 20.89
C PRO A 136 2.51 39.81 21.80
N LYS A 137 3.42 40.74 21.45
CA LYS A 137 4.65 41.00 22.25
C LYS A 137 4.41 41.40 23.71
N ASN A 138 3.20 41.86 24.02
CA ASN A 138 2.83 42.45 25.31
C ASN A 138 2.42 41.39 26.34
N VAL A 139 2.39 40.11 25.94
CA VAL A 139 2.02 38.96 26.76
C VAL A 139 3.30 38.28 27.26
N ASP A 140 3.30 37.83 28.51
CA ASP A 140 4.47 37.20 29.12
C ASP A 140 4.81 35.87 28.42
N LYS A 141 6.11 35.62 28.21
CA LYS A 141 6.61 34.37 27.63
C LYS A 141 6.59 33.21 28.62
N THR A 142 6.38 33.48 29.90
CA THR A 142 6.27 32.49 30.98
C THR A 142 4.89 31.83 31.04
N ASP A 143 3.90 32.40 30.35
CA ASP A 143 2.55 31.83 30.25
C ASP A 143 2.59 30.41 29.69
N ASN A 144 2.07 29.46 30.48
CA ASN A 144 2.17 28.03 30.19
C ASN A 144 1.10 27.55 29.21
N TYR A 145 1.11 28.07 27.98
CA TYR A 145 0.24 27.57 26.89
C TYR A 145 0.42 26.08 26.60
N SER A 146 1.49 25.44 27.10
CA SER A 146 1.66 23.98 27.04
C SER A 146 0.60 23.22 27.82
N SER A 147 -0.03 23.81 28.85
CA SER A 147 -1.12 23.19 29.61
C SER A 147 -2.41 23.03 28.79
N LEU A 148 -2.56 23.80 27.71
CA LEU A 148 -3.69 23.73 26.80
C LEU A 148 -3.57 22.58 25.79
N ILE A 149 -2.45 21.85 25.80
CA ILE A 149 -2.15 20.81 24.83
C ILE A 149 -2.28 19.44 25.48
N THR A 150 -3.11 18.60 24.89
CA THR A 150 -3.07 17.15 25.12
C THR A 150 -2.62 16.46 23.84
N HIS A 151 -1.86 15.37 23.97
CA HIS A 151 -1.41 14.62 22.80
C HIS A 151 -1.37 13.12 23.04
N GLU A 152 -1.62 12.38 21.97
CA GLU A 152 -1.46 10.93 21.88
C GLU A 152 -0.37 10.65 20.84
N PHE A 153 0.41 9.59 21.05
CA PHE A 153 1.48 9.17 20.14
C PHE A 153 1.40 7.67 19.89
N TYR A 154 1.32 7.29 18.63
CA TYR A 154 1.24 5.92 18.16
C TYR A 154 2.38 5.62 17.20
N LYS A 155 3.06 4.49 17.43
CA LYS A 155 4.06 3.93 16.53
C LYS A 155 3.43 2.94 15.56
N THR A 156 4.21 2.48 14.60
CA THR A 156 3.83 1.42 13.65
C THR A 156 3.22 0.21 14.34
N ILE A 157 3.80 -0.27 15.44
CA ILE A 157 3.31 -1.45 16.15
C ILE A 157 1.93 -1.23 16.77
N ASP A 158 1.61 0.01 17.20
CA ASP A 158 0.30 0.34 17.75
C ASP A 158 -0.75 0.42 16.64
N ILE A 159 -0.34 0.91 15.46
CA ILE A 159 -1.20 1.07 14.29
C ILE A 159 -1.48 -0.27 13.62
N PHE A 160 -0.48 -1.13 13.46
CA PHE A 160 -0.58 -2.44 12.79
C PHE A 160 -0.70 -3.60 13.79
N ARG A 161 -1.09 -3.31 15.04
CA ARG A 161 -1.24 -4.34 16.07
C ARG A 161 -2.26 -5.37 15.62
N LEU A 162 -1.81 -6.60 15.49
CA LEU A 162 -2.68 -7.74 15.24
C LEU A 162 -3.38 -8.15 16.55
N PRO A 163 -4.69 -8.44 16.51
CA PRO A 163 -5.38 -8.99 17.68
C PRO A 163 -4.86 -10.41 17.96
N ASP A 164 -4.92 -10.81 19.24
CA ASP A 164 -4.75 -12.20 19.62
C ASP A 164 -6.00 -12.97 19.21
N LEU A 165 -5.84 -13.89 18.25
CA LEU A 165 -6.97 -14.63 17.69
C LEU A 165 -7.57 -15.63 18.69
N SER A 166 -6.83 -16.03 19.72
CA SER A 166 -7.28 -17.03 20.69
C SER A 166 -8.33 -16.49 21.68
N ILE A 167 -8.38 -15.16 21.85
CA ILE A 167 -9.30 -14.48 22.79
C ILE A 167 -10.50 -13.84 22.11
N LEU A 168 -10.57 -13.89 20.77
CA LEU A 168 -11.70 -13.33 20.03
C LEU A 168 -12.93 -14.24 20.19
N ASP A 169 -13.99 -13.72 20.81
CA ASP A 169 -15.29 -14.39 20.95
C ASP A 169 -16.06 -14.40 19.62
N SER A 170 -15.54 -15.16 18.66
CA SER A 170 -16.06 -15.24 17.29
C SER A 170 -16.56 -16.62 16.92
N LYS A 171 -16.62 -17.57 17.88
CA LYS A 171 -16.95 -18.99 17.66
C LYS A 171 -16.18 -19.62 16.47
N ASN A 172 -14.92 -19.22 16.28
CA ASN A 172 -14.05 -19.62 15.16
C ASN A 172 -14.53 -19.19 13.76
N ASP A 173 -15.41 -18.19 13.62
CA ASP A 173 -15.84 -17.66 12.32
C ASP A 173 -15.03 -16.41 11.89
N ILE A 174 -13.72 -16.40 12.17
CA ILE A 174 -12.85 -15.29 11.79
C ILE A 174 -12.48 -15.40 10.32
N HIS A 175 -12.66 -14.30 9.59
CA HIS A 175 -12.15 -14.12 8.24
C HIS A 175 -10.88 -13.28 8.27
N LEU A 176 -9.77 -13.90 7.84
CA LEU A 176 -8.48 -13.25 7.77
C LEU A 176 -8.24 -12.65 6.37
N VAL A 177 -8.08 -11.33 6.29
CA VAL A 177 -7.73 -10.63 5.05
C VAL A 177 -6.23 -10.34 5.05
N VAL A 178 -5.47 -11.05 4.23
CA VAL A 178 -4.01 -10.92 4.10
C VAL A 178 -3.68 -9.88 3.04
N LEU A 179 -3.01 -8.79 3.44
CA LEU A 179 -2.49 -7.75 2.55
C LEU A 179 -0.98 -7.95 2.34
N THR A 180 -0.54 -7.92 1.08
CA THR A 180 0.86 -8.17 0.72
C THR A 180 1.38 -7.11 -0.26
N HIS A 181 2.43 -6.41 0.18
CA HIS A 181 3.06 -5.32 -0.58
C HIS A 181 3.97 -5.82 -1.72
N GLY A 182 4.33 -4.88 -2.61
CA GLY A 182 5.19 -5.10 -3.77
C GLY A 182 6.70 -5.14 -3.51
N LEU A 183 7.47 -5.18 -4.60
CA LEU A 183 8.93 -5.12 -4.61
C LEU A 183 9.41 -3.80 -3.99
N ASN A 184 10.34 -3.86 -3.05
CA ASN A 184 10.85 -2.69 -2.32
C ASN A 184 9.74 -1.86 -1.64
N GLY A 185 8.60 -2.50 -1.36
CA GLY A 185 7.49 -1.94 -0.60
C GLY A 185 7.56 -2.24 0.90
N SER A 186 6.54 -1.79 1.62
CA SER A 186 6.35 -2.08 3.05
C SER A 186 4.87 -2.19 3.41
N ILE A 187 4.58 -2.50 4.67
CA ILE A 187 3.20 -2.52 5.20
C ILE A 187 2.48 -1.18 5.07
N LEU A 188 3.23 -0.08 4.94
CA LEU A 188 2.66 1.26 4.77
C LEU A 188 2.04 1.46 3.40
N ASP A 189 2.49 0.72 2.38
CA ASP A 189 1.89 0.79 1.05
C ASP A 189 0.43 0.30 1.10
N GLU A 190 0.13 -0.62 2.02
CA GLU A 190 -1.20 -1.17 2.25
C GLU A 190 -2.00 -0.40 3.32
N LEU A 191 -1.47 0.68 3.90
CA LEU A 191 -2.07 1.37 5.05
C LEU A 191 -3.49 1.88 4.74
N TYR A 192 -3.67 2.50 3.58
CA TYR A 192 -4.98 3.04 3.20
C TYR A 192 -6.01 1.93 3.04
N LEU A 193 -5.68 0.90 2.27
CA LEU A 193 -6.55 -0.26 2.05
C LEU A 193 -6.91 -0.92 3.39
N ARG A 194 -5.91 -1.15 4.25
CA ARG A 194 -6.10 -1.72 5.58
C ARG A 194 -7.09 -0.92 6.43
N VAL A 195 -6.87 0.39 6.56
CA VAL A 195 -7.74 1.28 7.35
C VAL A 195 -9.15 1.30 6.77
N THR A 196 -9.29 1.36 5.45
CA THR A 196 -10.60 1.40 4.79
C THR A 196 -11.40 0.11 5.00
N ILE A 197 -10.74 -1.06 4.94
CA ILE A 197 -11.37 -2.35 5.28
C ILE A 197 -11.80 -2.34 6.76
N GLN A 198 -10.90 -1.95 7.67
CA GLN A 198 -11.20 -1.91 9.11
C GLN A 198 -12.36 -0.96 9.44
N GLU A 199 -12.44 0.20 8.79
CA GLU A 199 -13.54 1.15 8.96
C GLU A 199 -14.86 0.58 8.42
N ARG A 200 -14.85 -0.02 7.22
CA ARG A 200 -16.03 -0.64 6.59
C ARG A 200 -16.62 -1.75 7.46
N TYR A 201 -15.78 -2.55 8.10
CA TYR A 201 -16.16 -3.69 8.94
C TYR A 201 -15.96 -3.42 10.44
N SER A 202 -15.95 -2.16 10.87
CA SER A 202 -15.67 -1.77 12.26
C SER A 202 -16.65 -2.35 13.29
N ASN A 203 -17.90 -2.60 12.88
CA ASN A 203 -18.92 -3.26 13.71
C ASN A 203 -18.87 -4.80 13.63
N ASN A 204 -18.01 -5.37 12.80
CA ASN A 204 -17.87 -6.81 12.60
C ASN A 204 -16.54 -7.30 13.18
N ASN A 205 -16.60 -7.84 14.40
CA ASN A 205 -15.44 -8.38 15.11
C ASN A 205 -14.85 -9.67 14.48
N LYS A 206 -15.41 -10.15 13.36
CA LYS A 206 -14.94 -11.35 12.65
C LYS A 206 -13.90 -11.06 11.58
N ILE A 207 -13.72 -9.80 11.16
CA ILE A 207 -12.76 -9.45 10.10
C ILE A 207 -11.44 -9.03 10.72
N VAL A 208 -10.38 -9.77 10.44
CA VAL A 208 -9.02 -9.43 10.85
C VAL A 208 -8.20 -9.11 9.62
N VAL A 209 -7.66 -7.90 9.54
CA VAL A 209 -6.78 -7.49 8.44
C VAL A 209 -5.33 -7.68 8.85
N TYR A 210 -4.66 -8.60 8.18
CA TYR A 210 -3.27 -8.97 8.41
C TYR A 210 -2.35 -8.34 7.36
N ALA A 211 -1.32 -7.64 7.82
CA ALA A 211 -0.20 -7.17 7.01
C ALA A 211 1.10 -7.45 7.78
N SER A 212 2.18 -7.76 7.06
CA SER A 212 3.42 -8.21 7.70
C SER A 212 4.65 -7.50 7.14
N ASP A 213 5.62 -7.26 8.01
CA ASP A 213 6.91 -6.63 7.73
C ASP A 213 8.03 -7.63 7.42
N VAL A 214 7.74 -8.93 7.43
CA VAL A 214 8.76 -9.99 7.30
C VAL A 214 9.60 -9.90 6.02
N ASN A 215 9.12 -9.21 4.99
CA ASN A 215 9.80 -9.04 3.70
C ASN A 215 10.30 -7.62 3.45
N HIS A 216 10.22 -6.68 4.41
CA HIS A 216 10.79 -5.34 4.26
C HIS A 216 12.28 -5.45 3.89
N SER A 217 12.69 -4.76 2.80
CA SER A 217 14.06 -4.76 2.27
C SER A 217 14.64 -6.11 1.85
N LEU A 218 13.83 -7.17 1.86
CA LEU A 218 14.26 -8.53 1.55
C LEU A 218 13.54 -9.08 0.32
N THR A 219 12.75 -8.25 -0.36
CA THR A 219 11.96 -8.62 -1.53
C THR A 219 12.80 -9.06 -2.73
N GLU A 220 14.11 -8.78 -2.73
CA GLU A 220 15.05 -9.17 -3.79
C GLU A 220 15.61 -10.59 -3.62
N GLU A 221 15.38 -11.24 -2.47
CA GLU A 221 15.90 -12.58 -2.19
C GLU A 221 15.24 -13.71 -3.00
N GLY A 222 14.22 -13.40 -3.80
CA GLY A 222 13.46 -14.33 -4.63
C GLY A 222 12.04 -14.57 -4.13
N ILE A 223 11.12 -14.78 -5.06
CA ILE A 223 9.69 -15.00 -4.84
C ILE A 223 9.47 -16.17 -3.88
N GLU A 224 10.14 -17.30 -4.12
CA GLU A 224 10.00 -18.48 -3.29
C GLU A 224 10.41 -18.23 -1.83
N LYS A 225 11.56 -17.59 -1.60
CA LYS A 225 12.08 -17.37 -0.23
C LYS A 225 11.20 -16.39 0.55
N CYS A 226 10.80 -15.29 -0.09
CA CYS A 226 9.92 -14.28 0.52
C CYS A 226 8.54 -14.85 0.84
N SER A 227 8.00 -15.67 -0.06
CA SER A 227 6.67 -16.27 0.11
C SER A 227 6.66 -17.34 1.19
N LYS A 228 7.69 -18.20 1.28
CA LYS A 228 7.83 -19.17 2.39
C LYS A 228 7.91 -18.46 3.73
N ARG A 229 8.64 -17.34 3.81
CA ARG A 229 8.75 -16.54 5.05
C ARG A 229 7.40 -15.98 5.47
N LEU A 230 6.67 -15.39 4.53
CA LEU A 230 5.33 -14.88 4.76
C LEU A 230 4.35 -15.98 5.19
N ALA A 231 4.37 -17.13 4.51
CA ALA A 231 3.53 -18.27 4.82
C ALA A 231 3.81 -18.86 6.22
N ASN A 232 5.08 -19.00 6.59
CA ASN A 232 5.45 -19.49 7.92
C ASN A 232 5.04 -18.52 9.02
N HIS A 233 5.17 -17.21 8.78
CA HIS A 233 4.68 -16.20 9.72
C HIS A 233 3.16 -16.26 9.88
N LEU A 234 2.44 -16.44 8.76
CA LEU A 234 0.98 -16.63 8.74
C LEU A 234 0.56 -17.89 9.52
N LEU A 235 1.18 -19.04 9.27
CA LEU A 235 0.91 -20.30 9.98
C LEU A 235 1.11 -20.16 11.50
N LYS A 236 2.15 -19.45 11.92
CA LYS A 236 2.39 -19.13 13.32
C LYS A 236 1.29 -18.24 13.90
N TYR A 237 0.92 -17.17 13.19
CA TYR A 237 -0.09 -16.21 13.65
C TYR A 237 -1.48 -16.85 13.81
N ILE A 238 -1.89 -17.70 12.87
CA ILE A 238 -3.21 -18.38 12.93
C ILE A 238 -3.22 -19.60 13.88
N GLY A 239 -2.11 -19.86 14.58
CA GLY A 239 -1.97 -20.96 15.53
C GLY A 239 -1.99 -22.35 14.89
N TRP A 240 -1.63 -22.49 13.61
CA TRP A 240 -1.78 -23.74 12.85
C TRP A 240 -1.14 -24.96 13.53
N ASN A 241 0.04 -24.78 14.12
CA ASN A 241 0.80 -25.86 14.79
C ASN A 241 0.65 -25.87 16.32
N THR A 242 -0.03 -24.88 16.91
CA THR A 242 -0.10 -24.68 18.37
C THR A 242 -1.50 -24.86 18.94
N SER A 243 -2.50 -25.04 18.08
CA SER A 243 -3.90 -25.19 18.46
C SER A 243 -4.49 -26.45 17.82
N HIS A 244 -5.47 -27.06 18.49
CA HIS A 244 -6.17 -28.23 17.95
C HIS A 244 -7.01 -27.90 16.69
N LYS A 245 -7.42 -26.63 16.55
CA LYS A 245 -8.17 -26.09 15.40
C LYS A 245 -7.65 -24.69 15.06
N PRO A 246 -7.48 -24.34 13.77
CA PRO A 246 -7.10 -22.99 13.37
C PRO A 246 -8.05 -21.96 13.97
N PHE A 247 -7.53 -20.80 14.36
CA PHE A 247 -8.35 -19.72 14.91
C PHE A 247 -9.23 -19.01 13.88
N ILE A 248 -9.04 -19.30 12.59
CA ILE A 248 -9.76 -18.67 11.48
C ILE A 248 -10.57 -19.71 10.70
N SER A 249 -11.72 -19.31 10.16
CA SER A 249 -12.54 -20.13 9.26
C SER A 249 -12.38 -19.75 7.79
N LYS A 250 -12.03 -18.49 7.50
CA LYS A 250 -11.97 -17.95 6.15
C LYS A 250 -10.68 -17.19 5.90
N ILE A 251 -10.22 -17.18 4.66
CA ILE A 251 -9.04 -16.39 4.24
C ILE A 251 -9.28 -15.70 2.90
N SER A 252 -8.91 -14.43 2.82
CA SER A 252 -8.77 -13.69 1.57
C SER A 252 -7.36 -13.14 1.44
N MET A 253 -6.83 -13.10 0.23
CA MET A 253 -5.49 -12.64 -0.09
C MET A 253 -5.57 -11.50 -1.08
N ILE A 254 -5.08 -10.33 -0.70
CA ILE A 254 -5.01 -9.14 -1.54
C ILE A 254 -3.54 -8.75 -1.69
N GLY A 255 -3.04 -8.71 -2.91
CA GLY A 255 -1.64 -8.42 -3.19
C GLY A 255 -1.47 -7.29 -4.18
N HIS A 256 -0.59 -6.33 -3.88
CA HIS A 256 -0.17 -5.29 -4.81
C HIS A 256 1.14 -5.65 -5.50
N SER A 257 1.21 -5.48 -6.82
CA SER A 257 2.46 -5.66 -7.57
C SER A 257 3.03 -7.06 -7.33
N LEU A 258 4.31 -7.17 -6.93
CA LEU A 258 4.94 -8.43 -6.55
C LEU A 258 4.18 -9.18 -5.44
N GLY A 259 3.42 -8.49 -4.59
CA GLY A 259 2.63 -9.09 -3.53
C GLY A 259 1.54 -10.05 -4.03
N GLY A 260 0.99 -9.83 -5.23
CA GLY A 260 0.06 -10.78 -5.85
C GLY A 260 0.75 -12.10 -6.24
N LEU A 261 1.98 -12.02 -6.75
CA LEU A 261 2.82 -13.22 -7.01
C LEU A 261 3.23 -13.90 -5.71
N PHE A 262 3.54 -13.15 -4.66
CA PHE A 262 3.80 -13.72 -3.34
C PHE A 262 2.58 -14.48 -2.82
N ASN A 263 1.38 -13.89 -2.87
CA ASN A 263 0.15 -14.55 -2.42
C ASN A 263 -0.14 -15.84 -3.20
N LEU A 264 0.08 -15.83 -4.52
CA LEU A 264 -0.05 -17.03 -5.35
C LEU A 264 0.89 -18.14 -4.89
N PHE A 265 2.15 -17.81 -4.64
CA PHE A 265 3.13 -18.79 -4.13
C PHE A 265 2.84 -19.20 -2.69
N VAL A 266 2.41 -18.27 -1.82
CA VAL A 266 2.00 -18.56 -0.43
C VAL A 266 0.87 -19.58 -0.43
N ALA A 267 -0.18 -19.38 -1.24
CA ALA A 267 -1.27 -20.34 -1.37
C ALA A 267 -0.77 -21.73 -1.78
N GLY A 268 0.08 -21.82 -2.80
CA GLY A 268 0.67 -23.08 -3.21
C GLY A 268 1.58 -23.72 -2.16
N TYR A 269 2.35 -22.92 -1.43
CA TYR A 269 3.20 -23.41 -0.36
C TYR A 269 2.36 -23.95 0.80
N LEU A 270 1.31 -23.25 1.23
CA LEU A 270 0.37 -23.71 2.25
C LEU A 270 -0.30 -25.03 1.83
N GLN A 271 -0.77 -25.11 0.58
CA GLN A 271 -1.32 -26.35 0.01
C GLN A 271 -0.30 -27.50 0.05
N SER A 272 0.97 -27.21 -0.26
CA SER A 272 2.04 -28.20 -0.29
C SER A 272 2.43 -28.68 1.12
N VAL A 273 2.77 -27.77 2.04
CA VAL A 273 3.31 -28.13 3.36
C VAL A 273 2.28 -28.68 4.34
N THR A 274 0.99 -28.48 4.06
CA THR A 274 -0.10 -29.03 4.87
C THR A 274 -0.75 -30.25 4.22
N ASN A 275 -0.18 -30.77 3.13
CA ASN A 275 -0.75 -31.86 2.34
C ASN A 275 -2.22 -31.61 1.95
N GLY A 276 -2.55 -30.36 1.60
CA GLY A 276 -3.89 -29.91 1.21
C GLY A 276 -4.86 -29.59 2.34
N THR A 277 -4.56 -30.00 3.58
CA THR A 277 -5.48 -29.84 4.71
C THR A 277 -5.73 -28.37 5.11
N PHE A 278 -4.84 -27.44 4.73
CA PHE A 278 -5.03 -26.01 4.99
C PHE A 278 -6.36 -25.49 4.45
N PHE A 279 -6.61 -25.69 3.16
CA PHE A 279 -7.81 -25.19 2.49
C PHE A 279 -9.03 -26.12 2.64
N GLU A 280 -8.90 -27.22 3.37
CA GLU A 280 -10.04 -28.02 3.86
C GLU A 280 -10.58 -27.46 5.17
N LYS A 281 -9.69 -26.95 6.04
CA LYS A 281 -10.05 -26.38 7.34
C LYS A 281 -10.36 -24.88 7.28
N ILE A 282 -9.76 -24.16 6.34
CA ILE A 282 -9.89 -22.72 6.18
C ILE A 282 -10.39 -22.46 4.77
N GLU A 283 -11.57 -21.87 4.67
CA GLU A 283 -12.24 -21.59 3.42
C GLU A 283 -11.57 -20.42 2.67
N PRO A 284 -10.99 -20.64 1.48
CA PRO A 284 -10.41 -19.56 0.69
C PRO A 284 -11.51 -18.79 -0.08
N ILE A 285 -11.68 -17.50 0.24
CA ILE A 285 -12.75 -16.67 -0.32
C ILE A 285 -12.27 -15.91 -1.55
N HIS A 286 -11.38 -14.93 -1.38
CA HIS A 286 -10.94 -14.06 -2.46
C HIS A 286 -9.43 -14.12 -2.66
N PHE A 287 -9.00 -14.34 -3.90
CA PHE A 287 -7.66 -14.01 -4.36
C PHE A 287 -7.76 -12.75 -5.22
N ILE A 288 -7.16 -11.65 -4.77
CA ILE A 288 -7.21 -10.36 -5.45
C ILE A 288 -5.79 -9.88 -5.72
N ALA A 289 -5.50 -9.52 -6.97
CA ALA A 289 -4.21 -9.00 -7.38
C ALA A 289 -4.35 -7.62 -8.04
N PHE A 290 -3.64 -6.64 -7.51
CA PHE A 290 -3.57 -5.28 -8.03
C PHE A 290 -2.27 -5.07 -8.79
N ALA A 291 -2.35 -4.75 -10.09
CA ALA A 291 -1.20 -4.44 -10.93
C ALA A 291 -0.03 -5.43 -10.73
N SER A 292 -0.32 -6.74 -10.68
CA SER A 292 0.66 -7.78 -10.37
C SER A 292 1.27 -8.39 -11.64
N PRO A 293 2.59 -8.57 -11.76
CA PRO A 293 3.20 -9.10 -12.98
C PRO A 293 3.09 -10.63 -13.05
N LEU A 294 1.86 -11.16 -13.14
CA LEU A 294 1.57 -12.60 -13.02
C LEU A 294 2.15 -13.45 -14.16
N LEU A 295 2.44 -12.84 -15.31
CA LEU A 295 3.15 -13.46 -16.45
C LEU A 295 4.64 -13.12 -16.49
N GLY A 296 5.16 -12.40 -15.48
CA GLY A 296 6.49 -11.82 -15.47
C GLY A 296 6.53 -10.42 -16.12
N SER A 297 7.76 -9.92 -16.31
CA SER A 297 8.07 -8.54 -16.69
C SER A 297 9.03 -8.46 -17.89
N THR A 298 9.00 -9.46 -18.78
CA THR A 298 9.87 -9.57 -19.96
C THR A 298 9.68 -8.43 -20.97
N GLN A 299 8.50 -7.82 -20.97
CA GLN A 299 8.10 -6.74 -21.88
C GLN A 299 8.46 -5.32 -21.40
N LEU A 300 9.07 -5.17 -20.20
CA LEU A 300 9.49 -3.86 -19.71
C LEU A 300 10.55 -3.20 -20.60
N ALA A 301 10.68 -1.87 -20.49
CA ALA A 301 11.69 -1.12 -21.22
C ALA A 301 13.11 -1.62 -20.90
N TRP A 302 14.02 -1.53 -21.88
CA TRP A 302 15.36 -2.12 -21.77
C TRP A 302 16.16 -1.59 -20.56
N TYR A 303 16.01 -0.31 -20.21
CA TYR A 303 16.72 0.30 -19.08
C TYR A 303 16.21 -0.20 -17.71
N ILE A 304 14.97 -0.69 -17.62
CA ILE A 304 14.46 -1.40 -16.43
C ILE A 304 14.95 -2.86 -16.43
N LYS A 305 15.05 -3.46 -17.62
CA LYS A 305 15.51 -4.85 -17.77
C LYS A 305 17.02 -5.02 -17.55
N ILE A 306 17.86 -4.03 -17.80
CA ILE A 306 19.31 -4.12 -17.56
C ILE A 306 19.63 -4.44 -16.10
N PRO A 307 19.17 -3.67 -15.09
CA PRO A 307 19.46 -4.00 -13.70
C PRO A 307 18.87 -5.36 -13.30
N MET A 308 17.71 -5.75 -13.82
CA MET A 308 17.14 -7.08 -13.62
C MET A 308 18.03 -8.21 -14.19
N LYS A 309 18.53 -8.05 -15.42
CA LYS A 309 19.40 -9.01 -16.11
C LYS A 309 20.77 -9.13 -15.43
N LEU A 310 21.34 -8.00 -15.01
CA LEU A 310 22.61 -7.93 -14.27
C LEU A 310 22.47 -8.47 -12.83
N GLY A 311 21.25 -8.73 -12.35
CA GLY A 311 21.00 -9.23 -11.01
C GLY A 311 21.06 -8.17 -9.91
N LEU A 312 21.00 -6.89 -10.29
CA LEU A 312 20.95 -5.75 -9.36
C LEU A 312 19.61 -5.66 -8.60
N LEU A 313 18.56 -6.33 -9.08
CA LEU A 313 17.30 -6.54 -8.34
C LEU A 313 17.21 -7.95 -7.72
N GLY A 314 18.37 -8.56 -7.43
CA GLY A 314 18.51 -9.86 -6.81
C GLY A 314 17.94 -11.03 -7.61
N LYS A 315 17.51 -12.08 -6.88
CA LYS A 315 16.92 -13.29 -7.45
C LYS A 315 15.51 -13.00 -8.00
N THR A 316 14.75 -12.15 -7.34
CA THR A 316 13.41 -11.75 -7.77
C THR A 316 13.40 -11.12 -9.16
N GLY A 317 14.33 -10.21 -9.45
CA GLY A 317 14.46 -9.62 -10.79
C GLY A 317 14.71 -10.67 -11.88
N LYS A 318 15.52 -11.70 -11.59
CA LYS A 318 15.79 -12.82 -12.52
C LYS A 318 14.55 -13.67 -12.76
N GLU A 319 13.76 -13.93 -11.72
CA GLU A 319 12.51 -14.69 -11.82
C GLU A 319 11.44 -13.93 -12.62
N LEU A 320 11.34 -12.61 -12.44
CA LEU A 320 10.40 -11.75 -13.19
C LEU A 320 10.72 -11.67 -14.69
N ILE A 321 12.00 -11.74 -15.10
CA ILE A 321 12.35 -11.85 -16.53
C ILE A 321 12.27 -13.28 -17.07
N LEU A 322 11.63 -14.20 -16.33
CA LEU A 322 11.44 -15.61 -16.70
C LEU A 322 12.76 -16.34 -16.97
N LYS A 323 13.82 -16.00 -16.25
CA LYS A 323 15.09 -16.74 -16.34
C LYS A 323 14.89 -18.15 -15.80
N LYS A 324 15.37 -19.15 -16.54
CA LYS A 324 15.40 -20.55 -16.09
C LYS A 324 16.18 -20.68 -14.77
N ARG A 325 15.70 -21.55 -13.88
CA ARG A 325 16.32 -21.80 -12.57
C ARG A 325 17.64 -22.59 -12.69
N LYS A 326 17.68 -23.54 -13.62
CA LYS A 326 18.83 -24.34 -14.09
C LYS A 326 18.66 -24.59 -15.59
N THR A 327 19.69 -25.08 -16.29
CA THR A 327 19.66 -25.32 -17.75
C THR A 327 18.43 -26.13 -18.19
N ASP A 328 18.07 -27.15 -17.42
CA ASP A 328 16.99 -28.10 -17.69
C ASP A 328 15.68 -27.79 -16.95
N GLN A 329 15.64 -26.69 -16.18
CA GLN A 329 14.45 -26.32 -15.41
C GLN A 329 13.72 -25.15 -16.06
N GLU A 330 12.40 -25.25 -16.06
CA GLU A 330 11.52 -24.16 -16.46
C GLU A 330 11.65 -22.94 -15.53
N PRO A 331 11.31 -21.74 -16.05
CA PRO A 331 11.15 -20.55 -15.22
C PRO A 331 10.16 -20.77 -14.08
N LEU A 332 10.37 -20.11 -12.94
CA LEU A 332 9.55 -20.29 -11.74
C LEU A 332 8.06 -20.09 -12.02
N LEU A 333 7.69 -18.98 -12.66
CA LEU A 333 6.30 -18.62 -12.93
C LEU A 333 5.60 -19.65 -13.86
N LEU A 334 6.34 -20.22 -14.83
CA LEU A 334 5.82 -21.33 -15.64
C LEU A 334 5.58 -22.56 -14.77
N SER A 335 6.56 -22.94 -13.95
CA SER A 335 6.45 -24.15 -13.13
C SER A 335 5.30 -24.13 -12.12
N ILE A 336 4.99 -22.97 -11.54
CA ILE A 336 3.87 -22.81 -10.60
C ILE A 336 2.52 -22.63 -11.30
N SER A 337 2.51 -22.29 -12.59
CA SER A 337 1.27 -22.21 -13.37
C SER A 337 0.74 -23.58 -13.79
N HIS A 338 1.58 -24.62 -13.86
CA HIS A 338 1.12 -25.93 -14.34
C HIS A 338 -0.10 -26.42 -13.56
N PRO A 339 -1.11 -27.03 -14.22
CA PRO A 339 -2.34 -27.47 -13.56
C PRO A 339 -2.13 -28.43 -12.39
N THR A 340 -1.03 -29.19 -12.40
CA THR A 340 -0.64 -30.14 -11.35
C THR A 340 0.18 -29.51 -10.23
N SER A 341 0.52 -28.22 -10.33
CA SER A 341 1.32 -27.53 -9.32
C SER A 341 0.48 -27.27 -8.05
N PRO A 342 1.10 -27.24 -6.86
CA PRO A 342 0.41 -26.86 -5.64
C PRO A 342 -0.23 -25.45 -5.70
N SER A 343 0.39 -24.51 -6.43
CA SER A 343 -0.14 -23.14 -6.53
C SER A 343 -1.41 -23.10 -7.37
N HIS A 344 -1.44 -23.85 -8.46
CA HIS A 344 -2.62 -23.99 -9.31
C HIS A 344 -3.77 -24.66 -8.56
N ILE A 345 -3.49 -25.79 -7.91
CA ILE A 345 -4.46 -26.52 -7.08
C ILE A 345 -5.02 -25.63 -5.96
N ALA A 346 -4.16 -24.87 -5.28
CA ALA A 346 -4.58 -23.95 -4.23
C ALA A 346 -5.48 -22.85 -4.78
N LEU A 347 -5.10 -22.26 -5.91
CA LEU A 347 -5.80 -21.12 -6.49
C LEU A 347 -7.19 -21.49 -7.01
N MET A 348 -7.37 -22.71 -7.54
CA MET A 348 -8.68 -23.25 -7.90
C MET A 348 -9.65 -23.30 -6.70
N LYS A 349 -9.15 -23.48 -5.47
CA LYS A 349 -10.02 -23.58 -4.29
C LYS A 349 -10.66 -22.26 -3.89
N PHE A 350 -10.06 -21.11 -4.24
CA PHE A 350 -10.65 -19.81 -3.92
C PHE A 350 -12.04 -19.67 -4.55
N ARG A 351 -13.00 -19.05 -3.87
CA ARG A 351 -14.31 -18.79 -4.48
C ARG A 351 -14.19 -17.80 -5.62
N ASN A 352 -13.43 -16.72 -5.40
CA ASN A 352 -13.26 -15.63 -6.35
C ASN A 352 -11.78 -15.37 -6.63
N ARG A 353 -11.47 -15.11 -7.90
CA ARG A 353 -10.15 -14.67 -8.37
C ARG A 353 -10.34 -13.38 -9.16
N THR A 354 -9.78 -12.28 -8.67
CA THR A 354 -10.01 -10.94 -9.23
C THR A 354 -8.68 -10.25 -9.55
N LEU A 355 -8.58 -9.66 -10.74
CA LEU A 355 -7.42 -8.91 -11.21
C LEU A 355 -7.79 -7.45 -11.44
N TYR A 356 -7.16 -6.53 -10.72
CA TYR A 356 -7.23 -5.10 -11.01
C TYR A 356 -6.01 -4.70 -11.83
N SER A 357 -6.23 -4.30 -13.08
CA SER A 357 -5.16 -4.03 -14.04
C SER A 357 -5.24 -2.62 -14.59
N ASN A 358 -4.16 -1.86 -14.48
CA ASN A 358 -4.06 -0.53 -15.07
C ASN A 358 -3.97 -0.63 -16.60
N VAL A 359 -4.81 0.10 -17.33
CA VAL A 359 -4.75 0.18 -18.81
C VAL A 359 -3.80 1.26 -19.30
N VAL A 360 -3.53 2.26 -18.46
CA VAL A 360 -2.65 3.40 -18.75
C VAL A 360 -1.79 3.74 -17.53
N ASN A 361 -0.67 4.39 -17.79
CA ASN A 361 0.24 4.99 -16.82
C ASN A 361 0.85 4.03 -15.79
N ASP A 362 0.91 2.74 -16.09
CA ASP A 362 1.67 1.74 -15.32
C ASP A 362 2.86 1.24 -16.14
N ASN A 363 4.04 1.75 -15.79
CA ASN A 363 5.28 1.46 -16.50
C ASN A 363 6.09 0.32 -15.86
N LEU A 364 5.61 -0.20 -14.73
CA LEU A 364 6.25 -1.27 -13.98
C LEU A 364 5.56 -2.61 -14.22
N VAL A 365 4.25 -2.60 -14.43
CA VAL A 365 3.45 -3.78 -14.68
C VAL A 365 2.42 -3.50 -15.78
N LEU A 366 2.78 -3.90 -16.99
CA LEU A 366 1.94 -3.72 -18.16
C LEU A 366 0.63 -4.52 -18.05
N LEU A 367 -0.43 -3.98 -18.63
CA LEU A 367 -1.77 -4.59 -18.70
C LEU A 367 -1.74 -6.09 -19.03
N LYS A 368 -0.95 -6.48 -20.05
CA LYS A 368 -0.86 -7.89 -20.50
C LYS A 368 -0.48 -8.86 -19.38
N THR A 369 0.40 -8.45 -18.46
CA THR A 369 0.84 -9.33 -17.37
C THR A 369 -0.07 -9.26 -16.14
N SER A 370 -0.65 -8.09 -15.84
CA SER A 370 -1.58 -7.91 -14.71
C SER A 370 -2.97 -8.47 -14.94
N SER A 371 -3.42 -8.55 -16.18
CA SER A 371 -4.71 -9.12 -16.57
C SER A 371 -4.67 -10.60 -16.95
N LEU A 372 -3.49 -11.24 -16.86
CA LEU A 372 -3.24 -12.60 -17.35
C LEU A 372 -3.58 -12.80 -18.85
N TYR A 373 -3.37 -11.79 -19.70
CA TYR A 373 -3.66 -11.86 -21.14
C TYR A 373 -5.18 -12.05 -21.43
N PHE A 374 -5.58 -12.02 -22.70
CA PHE A 374 -6.97 -12.27 -23.15
C PHE A 374 -8.02 -11.34 -22.49
N VAL A 375 -7.96 -10.05 -22.84
CA VAL A 375 -8.97 -9.06 -22.48
C VAL A 375 -9.64 -8.54 -23.75
N ASP A 376 -10.95 -8.35 -23.68
CA ASP A 376 -11.76 -7.82 -24.78
C ASP A 376 -11.74 -6.29 -24.69
N LEU A 377 -10.62 -5.69 -25.10
CA LEU A 377 -10.47 -4.25 -25.25
C LEU A 377 -10.10 -3.92 -26.68
N ASP A 378 -10.69 -2.85 -27.21
CA ASP A 378 -10.27 -2.27 -28.47
C ASP A 378 -8.84 -1.71 -28.34
N GLU A 379 -7.98 -1.91 -29.35
CA GLU A 379 -6.58 -1.48 -29.29
C GLU A 379 -6.43 0.03 -29.04
N ASP A 380 -7.44 0.82 -29.44
CA ASP A 380 -7.50 2.28 -29.26
C ASP A 380 -7.61 2.69 -27.78
N ASP A 381 -8.09 1.82 -26.89
CA ASP A 381 -8.17 2.07 -25.45
C ASP A 381 -6.83 1.87 -24.71
N ILE A 382 -5.85 1.23 -25.38
CA ILE A 382 -4.51 0.96 -24.85
C ILE A 382 -3.55 2.06 -25.33
N ILE A 383 -3.46 3.15 -24.55
CA ILE A 383 -2.54 4.24 -24.87
C ILE A 383 -1.10 3.78 -24.66
N LYS A 384 -0.32 3.69 -25.76
CA LYS A 384 1.13 3.46 -25.71
C LYS A 384 1.83 4.72 -25.21
N ILE A 385 2.36 4.65 -24.00
CA ILE A 385 3.09 5.76 -23.38
C ILE A 385 4.52 5.82 -23.94
N GLY A 386 4.92 7.01 -24.39
CA GLY A 386 6.25 7.27 -24.92
C GLY A 386 7.35 7.17 -23.87
N ILE A 387 8.61 7.02 -24.33
CA ILE A 387 9.79 6.90 -23.45
C ILE A 387 9.98 8.16 -22.58
N ARG A 388 9.64 9.34 -23.09
CA ARG A 388 9.75 10.62 -22.37
C ARG A 388 8.80 10.68 -21.19
N GLU A 389 7.56 10.27 -21.41
CA GLU A 389 6.52 10.19 -20.39
C GLU A 389 6.91 9.16 -19.32
N ASN A 390 7.46 8.00 -19.71
CA ASN A 390 7.96 7.00 -18.76
C ASN A 390 9.05 7.55 -17.82
N LEU A 391 10.01 8.30 -18.35
CA LEU A 391 11.03 8.97 -17.54
C LEU A 391 10.42 10.03 -16.62
N LYS A 392 9.44 10.80 -17.12
CA LYS A 392 8.71 11.79 -16.30
C LYS A 392 8.00 11.14 -15.13
N PHE A 393 7.34 10.00 -15.34
CA PHE A 393 6.69 9.24 -14.27
C PHE A 393 7.69 8.67 -13.26
N PHE A 394 8.83 8.15 -13.72
CA PHE A 394 9.90 7.69 -12.83
C PHE A 394 10.45 8.82 -11.94
N PHE A 395 10.65 10.02 -12.47
CA PHE A 395 11.06 11.16 -11.63
C PHE A 395 9.93 11.65 -10.71
N ALA A 396 8.67 11.57 -11.15
CA ALA A 396 7.51 11.91 -10.33
C ALA A 396 7.30 10.94 -9.16
N SER A 397 7.74 9.67 -9.26
CA SER A 397 7.67 8.73 -8.14
C SER A 397 8.68 9.07 -7.03
N LEU A 398 9.83 9.66 -7.39
CA LEU A 398 10.84 10.16 -6.45
C LEU A 398 10.42 11.51 -5.84
N ASN A 399 9.78 12.37 -6.63
CA ASN A 399 9.29 13.68 -6.20
C ASN A 399 7.86 13.90 -6.73
N PRO A 400 6.82 13.52 -5.96
CA PRO A 400 5.44 13.68 -6.38
C PRO A 400 5.12 15.14 -6.69
N PRO A 401 4.31 15.40 -7.74
CA PRO A 401 3.85 16.75 -8.01
C PRO A 401 3.03 17.29 -6.83
N LYS A 402 2.97 18.61 -6.72
CA LYS A 402 2.14 19.26 -5.70
C LYS A 402 0.67 18.90 -5.93
N ILE A 403 -0.02 18.48 -4.88
CA ILE A 403 -1.45 18.21 -4.91
C ILE A 403 -2.21 19.51 -5.18
N THR A 404 -3.12 19.50 -6.14
CA THR A 404 -4.02 20.62 -6.46
C THR A 404 -5.45 20.31 -6.02
N GLU A 405 -6.24 21.37 -5.83
CA GLU A 405 -7.68 21.25 -5.53
C GLU A 405 -8.41 20.50 -6.64
N ASP A 406 -8.10 20.83 -7.90
CA ASP A 406 -8.69 20.17 -9.06
C ASP A 406 -8.39 18.66 -9.07
N TYR A 407 -7.16 18.25 -8.72
CA TYR A 407 -6.78 16.84 -8.66
C TYR A 407 -7.61 16.09 -7.62
N LEU A 408 -7.77 16.65 -6.42
CA LEU A 408 -8.57 16.03 -5.37
C LEU A 408 -10.05 16.02 -5.73
N THR A 409 -10.57 17.14 -6.23
CA THR A 409 -11.97 17.26 -6.67
C THR A 409 -12.28 16.22 -7.73
N ARG A 410 -11.42 16.05 -8.75
CA ARG A 410 -11.57 14.97 -9.75
C ARG A 410 -11.47 13.59 -9.13
N SER A 411 -10.49 13.35 -8.25
CA SER A 411 -10.29 12.07 -7.57
C SER A 411 -11.51 11.63 -6.75
N PHE A 412 -12.28 12.59 -6.24
CA PHE A 412 -13.49 12.33 -5.46
C PHE A 412 -14.80 12.60 -6.22
N SER A 413 -14.74 13.08 -7.47
CA SER A 413 -15.88 13.55 -8.30
C SER A 413 -17.00 12.54 -8.57
N GLY A 414 -16.79 11.26 -8.23
CA GLY A 414 -17.76 10.19 -8.45
C GLY A 414 -17.62 9.47 -9.79
N ILE A 415 -16.80 10.00 -10.71
CA ILE A 415 -16.47 9.31 -11.95
C ILE A 415 -15.69 8.03 -11.62
N SER A 416 -16.22 6.89 -12.06
CA SER A 416 -15.56 5.60 -11.85
C SER A 416 -14.31 5.50 -12.73
N PRO A 417 -13.14 5.11 -12.18
CA PRO A 417 -11.96 4.79 -12.97
C PRO A 417 -12.04 3.39 -13.60
N ILE A 418 -13.08 2.61 -13.29
CA ILE A 418 -13.29 1.27 -13.83
C ILE A 418 -13.90 1.39 -15.23
N ILE A 419 -13.18 0.88 -16.24
CA ILE A 419 -13.64 0.92 -17.64
C ILE A 419 -14.06 -0.46 -18.16
N HIS A 420 -13.74 -1.52 -17.42
CA HIS A 420 -14.10 -2.89 -17.76
C HIS A 420 -14.17 -3.71 -16.47
N ASP A 421 -15.21 -4.51 -16.33
CA ASP A 421 -15.39 -5.46 -15.24
C ASP A 421 -16.17 -6.66 -15.76
N LYS A 422 -15.46 -7.77 -16.03
CA LYS A 422 -16.03 -8.99 -16.62
C LYS A 422 -15.41 -10.22 -16.00
N VAL A 423 -16.23 -11.27 -15.83
CA VAL A 423 -15.74 -12.61 -15.50
C VAL A 423 -15.41 -13.35 -16.79
N TYR A 424 -14.16 -13.79 -16.90
CA TYR A 424 -13.64 -14.61 -17.98
C TYR A 424 -13.65 -16.07 -17.57
N THR A 425 -14.20 -16.93 -18.42
CA THR A 425 -14.19 -18.38 -18.29
C THR A 425 -13.14 -19.01 -19.21
N PRO A 426 -12.80 -20.30 -19.05
CA PRO A 426 -11.89 -20.99 -19.97
C PRO A 426 -12.32 -20.91 -21.45
N GLU A 427 -13.62 -20.84 -21.71
CA GLU A 427 -14.20 -20.74 -23.06
C GLU A 427 -13.99 -19.37 -23.71
N ASP A 428 -13.80 -18.31 -22.93
CA ASP A 428 -13.48 -16.97 -23.44
C ASP A 428 -12.05 -16.87 -24.00
N ILE A 429 -11.20 -17.89 -23.76
CA ILE A 429 -9.80 -17.85 -24.15
C ILE A 429 -9.64 -18.27 -25.61
N PRO A 430 -9.11 -17.41 -26.49
CA PRO A 430 -8.98 -17.74 -27.90
C PRO A 430 -8.06 -18.95 -28.10
N PRO A 431 -8.31 -19.77 -29.13
CA PRO A 431 -7.44 -20.91 -29.43
C PRO A 431 -6.00 -20.45 -29.68
N PRO A 432 -5.00 -21.29 -29.37
CA PRO A 432 -3.61 -20.96 -29.68
C PRO A 432 -3.44 -20.73 -31.18
N SER A 433 -2.63 -19.74 -31.56
CA SER A 433 -2.33 -19.50 -32.97
C SER A 433 -1.65 -20.72 -33.59
N LEU A 434 -1.96 -21.01 -34.86
CA LEU A 434 -1.43 -22.16 -35.61
C LEU A 434 0.10 -22.10 -35.83
N GLN A 435 0.75 -20.98 -35.49
CA GLN A 435 2.21 -20.84 -35.53
C GLN A 435 2.82 -21.47 -34.28
N ASN A 436 3.44 -22.64 -34.46
CA ASN A 436 3.87 -23.66 -33.50
C ASN A 436 4.82 -23.28 -32.33
N ASN A 437 4.85 -22.06 -31.79
CA ASN A 437 5.60 -21.76 -30.56
C ASN A 437 4.94 -20.66 -29.73
N LEU A 438 4.06 -21.06 -28.79
CA LEU A 438 3.52 -20.15 -27.78
C LEU A 438 4.64 -19.56 -26.91
N SER A 439 4.57 -18.26 -26.63
CA SER A 439 5.48 -17.61 -25.69
C SER A 439 5.31 -18.19 -24.28
N ILE A 440 6.33 -18.04 -23.41
CA ILE A 440 6.26 -18.55 -22.03
C ILE A 440 5.13 -17.86 -21.27
N GLU A 441 4.95 -16.55 -21.49
CA GLU A 441 3.88 -15.75 -20.92
C GLU A 441 2.49 -16.28 -21.32
N GLU A 442 2.31 -16.63 -22.60
CA GLU A 442 1.05 -17.20 -23.05
C GLU A 442 0.80 -18.60 -22.48
N LYS A 443 1.84 -19.43 -22.35
CA LYS A 443 1.75 -20.73 -21.66
C LYS A 443 1.30 -20.54 -20.21
N ILE A 444 1.90 -19.60 -19.49
CA ILE A 444 1.51 -19.25 -18.12
C ILE A 444 0.06 -18.79 -18.08
N ALA A 445 -0.34 -17.86 -18.95
CA ALA A 445 -1.70 -17.34 -19.02
C ALA A 445 -2.73 -18.45 -19.27
N ARG A 446 -2.49 -19.30 -20.27
CA ARG A 446 -3.39 -20.41 -20.61
C ARG A 446 -3.48 -21.44 -19.50
N ASN A 447 -2.37 -21.75 -18.84
CA ASN A 447 -2.37 -22.60 -17.68
C ASN A 447 -3.29 -22.06 -16.58
N TRP A 448 -3.18 -20.77 -16.24
CA TRP A 448 -4.05 -20.12 -15.24
C TRP A 448 -5.53 -20.02 -15.64
N HIS A 449 -5.88 -20.13 -16.92
CA HIS A 449 -7.27 -20.10 -17.37
C HIS A 449 -7.84 -21.49 -17.69
N LYS A 450 -7.07 -22.57 -17.53
CA LYS A 450 -7.46 -23.90 -18.00
C LYS A 450 -8.75 -24.42 -17.34
N ASP A 451 -8.90 -24.17 -16.05
CA ASP A 451 -9.90 -24.80 -15.18
C ASP A 451 -10.40 -23.85 -14.08
N MET A 452 -10.19 -22.54 -14.24
CA MET A 452 -10.67 -21.54 -13.30
C MET A 452 -11.11 -20.26 -14.02
N THR A 453 -12.05 -19.55 -13.39
CA THR A 453 -12.57 -18.27 -13.85
C THR A 453 -11.82 -17.11 -13.21
N TRP A 454 -11.75 -15.99 -13.94
CA TRP A 454 -11.08 -14.77 -13.51
C TRP A 454 -11.98 -13.54 -13.73
N ARG A 455 -12.30 -12.81 -12.67
CA ARG A 455 -12.88 -11.47 -12.79
C ARG A 455 -11.77 -10.48 -13.12
N LYS A 456 -11.80 -9.89 -14.31
CA LYS A 456 -10.81 -8.90 -14.76
C LYS A 456 -11.43 -7.52 -14.71
N ILE A 457 -10.80 -6.65 -13.93
CA ILE A 457 -11.21 -5.27 -13.70
C ILE A 457 -10.12 -4.36 -14.26
N LEU A 458 -10.45 -3.58 -15.28
CA LEU A 458 -9.50 -2.72 -15.96
C LEU A 458 -9.72 -1.27 -15.55
N VAL A 459 -8.64 -0.62 -15.17
CA VAL A 459 -8.68 0.67 -14.47
C VAL A 459 -7.89 1.71 -15.24
N ARG A 460 -8.51 2.88 -15.46
CA ARG A 460 -7.91 4.05 -16.09
C ARG A 460 -7.73 5.14 -15.02
N ILE A 461 -6.49 5.37 -14.59
CA ILE A 461 -6.15 6.34 -13.53
C ILE A 461 -5.16 7.38 -14.06
N GLU A 462 -5.35 8.64 -13.67
CA GLU A 462 -4.42 9.74 -13.90
C GLU A 462 -3.15 9.60 -13.03
N GLY A 463 -2.00 10.00 -13.54
CA GLY A 463 -0.73 10.00 -12.78
C GLY A 463 -0.04 8.64 -12.77
N GLU A 464 0.80 8.39 -11.78
CA GLU A 464 1.52 7.12 -11.64
C GLU A 464 0.54 6.02 -11.17
N ALA A 465 -0.01 5.25 -12.12
CA ALA A 465 -1.13 4.36 -11.85
C ALA A 465 -0.72 3.14 -11.01
N HIS A 466 0.54 2.72 -11.08
CA HIS A 466 1.03 1.53 -10.38
C HIS A 466 0.83 1.64 -8.87
N MET A 467 1.21 2.77 -8.26
CA MET A 467 1.01 3.01 -6.84
C MET A 467 -0.35 3.62 -6.51
N THR A 468 -0.96 4.27 -7.50
CA THR A 468 -2.25 4.93 -7.30
C THR A 468 -3.40 3.95 -7.17
N VAL A 469 -3.39 2.83 -7.90
CA VAL A 469 -4.47 1.83 -7.89
C VAL A 469 -4.79 1.26 -6.50
N ILE A 470 -3.80 1.21 -5.60
CA ILE A 470 -3.96 0.77 -4.20
C ILE A 470 -4.01 1.92 -3.18
N VAL A 471 -3.95 3.18 -3.65
CA VAL A 471 -3.89 4.38 -2.82
C VAL A 471 -2.72 4.29 -1.82
N ARG A 472 -1.51 4.03 -2.32
CA ARG A 472 -0.31 3.86 -1.49
C ARG A 472 -0.15 4.94 -0.42
N ARG A 473 -0.42 6.20 -0.79
CA ARG A 473 -0.49 7.34 0.12
C ARG A 473 -1.81 8.07 -0.09
N LYS A 474 -2.71 8.00 0.91
CA LYS A 474 -4.10 8.53 0.89
C LYS A 474 -4.34 9.75 -0.01
N TRP A 475 -3.54 10.80 0.16
CA TRP A 475 -3.76 12.08 -0.54
C TRP A 475 -3.03 12.17 -1.89
N ILE A 476 -1.79 11.70 -1.95
CA ILE A 476 -0.96 11.75 -3.16
C ILE A 476 -1.51 10.81 -4.23
N ASN A 477 -2.16 9.73 -3.80
CA ASN A 477 -2.72 8.68 -4.62
C ASN A 477 -4.25 8.65 -4.55
N ALA A 478 -4.89 9.79 -4.26
CA ALA A 478 -6.33 9.87 -4.02
C ALA A 478 -7.18 9.35 -5.19
N ALA A 479 -6.69 9.44 -6.43
CA ALA A 479 -7.40 8.97 -7.62
C ALA A 479 -7.72 7.46 -7.60
N GLY A 480 -7.00 6.66 -6.81
CA GLY A 480 -7.31 5.24 -6.63
C GLY A 480 -8.44 4.95 -5.65
N THR A 481 -8.95 5.95 -4.92
CA THR A 481 -9.95 5.74 -3.86
C THR A 481 -11.18 5.01 -4.38
N ARG A 482 -11.64 5.37 -5.58
CA ARG A 482 -12.79 4.71 -6.23
C ARG A 482 -12.53 3.26 -6.61
N VAL A 483 -11.28 2.87 -6.83
CA VAL A 483 -10.90 1.47 -7.04
C VAL A 483 -11.04 0.67 -5.74
N ILE A 484 -10.62 1.27 -4.62
CA ILE A 484 -10.76 0.65 -3.29
C ILE A 484 -12.23 0.55 -2.89
N GLU A 485 -13.03 1.58 -3.16
CA GLU A 485 -14.49 1.52 -2.97
C GLU A 485 -15.11 0.41 -3.82
N HIS A 486 -14.76 0.34 -5.12
CA HIS A 486 -15.21 -0.74 -5.98
C HIS A 486 -14.86 -2.12 -5.42
N LEU A 487 -13.65 -2.32 -4.91
CA LEU A 487 -13.26 -3.58 -4.25
C LEU A 487 -14.19 -3.91 -3.09
N LEU A 488 -14.41 -2.96 -2.17
CA LEU A 488 -15.20 -3.16 -0.96
C LEU A 488 -16.70 -3.35 -1.24
N ASP A 489 -17.20 -2.79 -2.34
CA ASP A 489 -18.61 -2.91 -2.73
C ASP A 489 -18.89 -4.22 -3.49
N ASN A 490 -17.85 -4.83 -4.08
CA ASN A 490 -17.98 -6.02 -4.93
C ASN A 490 -17.41 -7.31 -4.33
N HIS A 491 -16.72 -7.22 -3.20
CA HIS A 491 -16.13 -8.37 -2.51
C HIS A 491 -16.56 -8.32 -1.04
N GLU A 492 -17.42 -9.26 -0.64
CA GLU A 492 -17.78 -9.46 0.76
C GLU A 492 -16.56 -10.03 1.50
N LEU A 493 -15.89 -9.18 2.28
CA LEU A 493 -14.66 -9.51 3.01
C LEU A 493 -14.93 -9.98 4.43
#